data_AF-A0A423J2D5-F1
#
_entry.id   AF-A0A423J2D5-F1
#
_cell.length_a   1.000
_cell.length_b   1.000
_cell.length_c   1.000
_cell.angle_alpha   90.00
_cell.angle_beta   90.00
_cell.angle_gamma   90.00
#
_symmetry.space_group_name_H-M   'P 1'
#
loop_
_entity.id
_entity.type
_entity.pdbx_description
1 polymer ?
#
loop_
_entity_poly.entity_id
_entity_poly.type
_entity_poly.pdbx_seq_one_letter_code
_entity_poly.pdbx_strand_id
1 'polypeptide(L)'
;MNTFQPLTDRYRPLKTSYSETPVLVIDTQANPHEILDAAQQRIRAASDLLETLYCLCFKQADVKDIPNIVKALYLLTQDGHELLEVARQRLPRITTN
;
A
#
# COMPACT_ATOMS: atom_id res chain seq x y z
N MET A 1 -17.50 8.29 26.42
CA MET A 1 -17.81 7.28 25.38
C MET A 1 -17.63 8.00 24.05
N ASN A 2 -16.49 7.81 23.38
CA ASN A 2 -16.24 8.45 22.08
C ASN A 2 -16.88 7.59 20.99
N THR A 3 -17.96 8.10 20.44
CA THR A 3 -18.68 7.50 19.32
C THR A 3 -17.79 7.66 18.08
N PHE A 4 -17.04 6.61 17.73
CA PHE A 4 -16.42 6.51 16.41
C PHE A 4 -17.56 6.43 15.39
N GLN A 5 -17.86 7.54 14.71
CA GLN A 5 -18.64 7.48 13.48
C GLN A 5 -17.94 6.49 12.54
N PRO A 6 -18.65 5.53 11.93
CA PRO A 6 -18.02 4.64 10.98
C PRO A 6 -17.48 5.53 9.86
N LEU A 7 -16.16 5.47 9.61
CA LEU A 7 -15.59 5.90 8.34
C LEU A 7 -16.43 5.20 7.27
N THR A 8 -17.32 5.99 6.67
CA THR A 8 -18.41 5.58 5.80
C THR A 8 -17.86 4.83 4.59
N ASP A 9 -18.70 4.07 3.88
CA ASP A 9 -18.41 3.20 2.71
C ASP A 9 -17.36 3.74 1.69
N ARG A 10 -17.15 5.07 1.67
CA ARG A 10 -16.13 5.76 0.87
C ARG A 10 -14.70 5.65 1.40
N TYR A 11 -14.44 5.79 2.70
CA TYR A 11 -13.06 5.84 3.23
C TYR A 11 -12.69 4.53 3.90
N ARG A 12 -11.95 3.68 3.19
CA ARG A 12 -11.54 2.37 3.70
C ARG A 12 -10.18 2.45 4.38
N PRO A 13 -10.04 2.13 5.67
CA PRO A 13 -8.74 2.05 6.33
C PRO A 13 -7.76 1.11 5.63
N LEU A 14 -6.48 1.50 5.61
CA LEU A 14 -5.39 0.55 5.29
C LEU A 14 -5.22 -0.44 6.44
N LYS A 15 -4.97 -1.71 6.10
CA LYS A 15 -4.74 -2.78 7.09
C LYS A 15 -3.41 -2.65 7.81
N THR A 16 -2.48 -1.89 7.25
CA THR A 16 -1.15 -1.63 7.79
C THR A 16 -1.15 -0.63 8.97
N SER A 17 -2.31 -0.13 9.40
CA SER A 17 -2.43 0.77 10.56
C SER A 17 -1.91 0.11 11.86
N TYR A 18 -1.04 0.82 12.58
CA TYR A 18 -0.54 0.44 13.91
C TYR A 18 -1.45 0.93 15.06
N SER A 19 -2.53 1.64 14.75
CA SER A 19 -3.45 2.22 15.73
C SER A 19 -4.87 1.70 15.51
N GLU A 20 -5.61 1.57 16.61
CA GLU A 20 -7.06 1.33 16.59
C GLU A 20 -7.84 2.46 15.91
N THR A 21 -7.25 3.67 15.88
CA THR A 21 -7.79 4.80 15.12
C THR A 21 -7.14 4.84 13.74
N PRO A 22 -7.85 4.49 12.65
CA PRO A 22 -7.29 4.50 11.32
C PRO A 22 -7.06 5.93 10.83
N VAL A 23 -5.80 6.27 10.55
CA VAL A 23 -5.38 7.60 10.05
C VAL A 23 -4.98 7.60 8.59
N LEU A 24 -4.69 6.42 8.02
CA LEU A 24 -4.43 6.23 6.60
C LEU A 24 -5.59 5.45 5.98
N VAL A 25 -6.20 6.03 4.95
CA VAL A 25 -7.41 5.50 4.32
C VAL A 25 -7.30 5.60 2.81
N ILE A 26 -7.99 4.70 2.12
CA ILE A 26 -8.23 4.75 0.68
C ILE A 26 -9.57 5.44 0.47
N ASP A 27 -9.58 6.52 -0.30
CA ASP A 27 -10.83 7.08 -0.86
C ASP A 27 -11.31 6.16 -1.99
N THR A 28 -12.19 5.22 -1.65
CA THR A 28 -12.70 4.21 -2.59
C THR A 28 -13.52 4.82 -3.72
N GLN A 29 -13.92 6.09 -3.61
CA GLN A 29 -14.69 6.81 -4.63
C GLN A 29 -13.85 7.74 -5.51
N ALA A 30 -12.54 7.90 -5.25
CA ALA A 30 -11.62 8.67 -6.10
C ALA A 30 -11.52 8.10 -7.53
N ASN A 31 -10.99 8.85 -8.51
CA ASN A 31 -10.85 8.34 -9.87
C ASN A 31 -10.07 7.00 -9.88
N PRO A 32 -10.61 5.90 -10.44
CA PRO A 32 -9.96 4.59 -10.40
C PRO A 32 -8.57 4.57 -11.05
N HIS A 33 -8.30 5.45 -12.03
CA HIS A 33 -6.97 5.61 -12.61
C HIS A 33 -5.97 6.24 -11.63
N GLU A 34 -6.40 7.22 -10.84
CA GLU A 34 -5.55 7.82 -9.79
C GLU A 34 -5.26 6.81 -8.66
N ILE A 35 -6.24 5.97 -8.32
CA ILE A 35 -6.04 4.87 -7.35
C ILE A 35 -5.03 3.85 -7.91
N LEU A 36 -5.12 3.53 -9.21
CA LEU A 36 -4.17 2.64 -9.88
C LEU A 36 -2.76 3.24 -9.92
N ASP A 37 -2.62 4.52 -10.25
CA ASP A 37 -1.33 5.21 -10.27
C ASP A 37 -0.70 5.24 -8.87
N ALA A 38 -1.49 5.51 -7.84
CA ALA A 38 -1.05 5.43 -6.45
C ALA A 38 -0.57 4.01 -6.07
N ALA A 39 -1.27 2.98 -6.53
CA ALA A 39 -0.90 1.59 -6.33
C ALA A 39 0.43 1.25 -7.02
N GLN A 40 0.56 1.65 -8.29
CA GLN A 40 1.76 1.47 -9.10
C GLN A 40 2.96 2.17 -8.46
N GLN A 41 2.78 3.39 -7.94
CA GLN A 41 3.83 4.13 -7.24
C GLN A 41 4.37 3.33 -6.04
N ARG A 42 3.49 2.76 -5.21
CA ARG A 42 3.90 1.99 -4.01
C ARG A 42 4.59 0.69 -4.36
N ILE A 43 4.07 -0.04 -5.35
CA ILE A 43 4.67 -1.29 -5.83
C ILE A 43 6.04 -1.01 -6.45
N ARG A 44 6.18 0.04 -7.27
CA ARG A 44 7.47 0.44 -7.83
C ARG A 44 8.46 0.82 -6.74
N ALA A 45 8.06 1.63 -5.76
CA ALA A 45 8.92 1.96 -4.63
C ALA A 45 9.37 0.71 -3.84
N ALA A 46 8.48 -0.27 -3.66
CA ALA A 46 8.84 -1.55 -3.06
C ALA A 46 9.84 -2.33 -3.92
N SER A 47 9.65 -2.38 -5.24
CA SER A 47 10.59 -3.02 -6.16
C SER A 47 11.97 -2.38 -6.14
N ASP A 48 12.04 -1.05 -6.23
CA ASP A 48 13.31 -0.29 -6.21
C ASP A 48 14.06 -0.50 -4.87
N LEU A 49 13.31 -0.53 -3.76
CA LEU A 49 13.86 -0.80 -2.43
C LEU A 49 14.33 -2.26 -2.28
N LEU A 50 13.63 -3.22 -2.89
CA LEU A 50 14.01 -4.63 -2.89
C LEU A 50 15.28 -4.84 -3.72
N GLU A 51 15.40 -4.19 -4.87
CA GLU A 51 16.61 -4.20 -5.68
C GLU A 51 17.79 -3.62 -4.89
N THR A 52 17.57 -2.51 -4.17
CA THR A 52 18.57 -1.94 -3.26
C THR A 52 18.99 -2.96 -2.19
N LEU A 53 18.03 -3.60 -1.52
CA LEU A 53 18.31 -4.62 -0.50
C LEU A 53 19.07 -5.82 -1.07
N TYR A 54 18.73 -6.26 -2.27
CA TYR A 54 19.40 -7.36 -2.97
C TYR A 54 20.85 -7.00 -3.34
N CYS A 55 21.09 -5.77 -3.79
CA CYS A 55 22.41 -5.26 -4.16
C CYS A 55 23.30 -4.93 -2.95
N LEU A 56 22.72 -4.63 -1.79
CA LEU A 56 23.44 -4.47 -0.54
C LEU A 56 24.09 -5.81 -0.17
N CYS A 57 25.38 -5.96 -0.52
CA CYS A 57 26.21 -7.03 0.02
C CYS A 57 26.06 -7.02 1.56
N PHE A 58 25.73 -8.16 2.16
CA PHE A 58 25.66 -8.39 3.62
C PHE A 58 26.91 -7.94 4.41
N LYS A 59 27.96 -7.47 3.73
CA LYS A 59 29.18 -6.89 4.30
C LYS A 59 29.10 -5.38 4.59
N GLN A 60 28.09 -4.65 4.09
CA GLN A 60 28.04 -3.18 4.14
C GLN A 60 26.80 -2.60 4.85
N ALA A 61 25.68 -3.33 4.90
CA ALA A 61 24.51 -2.91 5.67
C ALA A 61 24.69 -3.32 7.14
N ASP A 62 24.35 -2.42 8.08
CA ASP A 62 24.22 -2.84 9.48
C ASP A 62 23.11 -3.90 9.52
N VAL A 63 23.33 -5.02 10.20
CA VAL A 63 22.34 -6.09 10.36
C VAL A 63 21.02 -5.54 10.94
N LYS A 64 21.09 -4.40 11.64
CA LYS A 64 19.95 -3.66 12.17
C LYS A 64 19.10 -2.95 11.11
N ASP A 65 19.64 -2.69 9.92
CA ASP A 65 18.92 -2.00 8.83
C ASP A 65 17.99 -2.95 8.08
N ILE A 66 18.33 -4.24 8.03
CA ILE A 66 17.54 -5.26 7.31
C ILE A 66 16.09 -5.32 7.82
N PRO A 67 15.80 -5.41 9.13
CA PRO A 67 14.42 -5.39 9.63
C PRO A 67 13.65 -4.11 9.24
N ASN A 68 14.32 -2.96 9.21
CA ASN A 68 13.68 -1.69 8.85
C ASN A 68 13.33 -1.64 7.36
N ILE A 69 14.25 -2.09 6.50
CA ILE A 69 14.02 -2.18 5.05
C ILE A 69 12.91 -3.19 4.75
N VAL A 70 12.96 -4.38 5.37
CA VAL A 70 11.91 -5.41 5.23
C VAL A 70 10.55 -4.89 5.69
N LYS A 71 10.50 -4.13 6.79
CA LYS A 71 9.26 -3.50 7.26
C LYS A 71 8.71 -2.50 6.24
N ALA A 72 9.57 -1.65 5.67
CA ALA A 72 9.15 -0.70 4.63
C ALA A 72 8.64 -1.41 3.38
N LEU A 73 9.34 -2.46 2.93
CA LEU A 73 8.91 -3.32 1.82
C LEU A 73 7.53 -3.93 2.07
N TYR A 74 7.31 -4.47 3.27
CA TYR A 74 6.02 -5.04 3.66
C TYR A 74 4.89 -3.99 3.58
N LEU A 75 5.09 -2.80 4.16
CA LEU A 75 4.09 -1.72 4.15
C LEU A 75 3.76 -1.27 2.73
N LEU A 76 4.78 -0.97 1.91
CA LEU A 76 4.58 -0.52 0.52
C LEU A 76 3.86 -1.57 -0.32
N THR A 77 4.20 -2.84 -0.14
CA THR A 77 3.58 -3.95 -0.87
C THR A 77 2.12 -4.14 -0.46
N GLN A 78 1.82 -4.11 0.84
CA GLN A 78 0.45 -4.23 1.35
C GLN A 78 -0.42 -3.05 0.90
N ASP A 79 0.06 -1.81 1.06
CA ASP A 79 -0.65 -0.61 0.64
C ASP A 79 -0.92 -0.62 -0.87
N GLY A 80 0.09 -0.96 -1.68
CA GLY A 80 -0.04 -1.11 -3.12
C GLY A 80 -1.05 -2.19 -3.51
N HIS A 81 -1.03 -3.34 -2.84
CA HIS A 81 -2.00 -4.41 -3.07
C HIS A 81 -3.43 -3.95 -2.75
N GLU A 82 -3.67 -3.30 -1.61
CA GLU A 82 -4.99 -2.83 -1.22
C GLU A 82 -5.56 -1.79 -2.20
N LEU A 83 -4.71 -0.90 -2.72
CA LEU A 83 -5.08 0.06 -3.76
C LEU A 83 -5.42 -0.63 -5.08
N LEU A 84 -4.63 -1.63 -5.50
CA LEU A 84 -4.92 -2.42 -6.71
C LEU A 84 -6.26 -3.15 -6.62
N GLU A 85 -6.60 -3.70 -5.46
CA GLU A 85 -7.90 -4.35 -5.22
C GLU A 85 -9.06 -3.37 -5.46
N VAL A 86 -8.95 -2.13 -4.94
CA VAL A 86 -9.98 -1.08 -5.13
C VAL A 86 -10.04 -0.63 -6.57
N ALA A 87 -8.89 -0.34 -7.19
CA ALA A 87 -8.82 0.09 -8.58
C ALA A 87 -9.47 -0.95 -9.50
N ARG A 88 -9.14 -2.24 -9.32
CA ARG A 88 -9.68 -3.34 -10.13
C ARG A 88 -11.19 -3.51 -9.97
N GLN A 89 -11.74 -3.29 -8.79
CA GLN A 89 -13.19 -3.34 -8.56
C GLN A 89 -13.94 -2.24 -9.32
N ARG A 90 -13.27 -1.13 -9.64
CA ARG A 90 -13.89 0.06 -10.23
C ARG A 90 -13.54 0.30 -11.69
N LEU A 91 -12.46 -0.29 -12.18
CA LEU A 91 -12.13 -0.29 -13.60
C LEU A 91 -13.11 -1.18 -14.38
N PRO A 92 -13.52 -0.79 -15.60
CA PRO A 92 -14.35 -1.63 -16.45
C PRO A 92 -13.67 -2.98 -16.68
N ARG A 93 -14.42 -4.09 -16.54
CA ARG A 93 -13.92 -5.38 -17.02
C ARG A 93 -13.77 -5.30 -18.52
N ILE A 94 -12.58 -5.55 -19.04
CA ILE A 94 -12.37 -5.71 -20.47
C ILE A 94 -13.03 -7.05 -20.85
N THR A 95 -14.28 -6.99 -21.34
CA THR A 95 -14.88 -8.11 -22.06
C THR A 95 -14.24 -8.16 -23.44
N THR A 96 -13.28 -9.05 -23.62
CA THR A 96 -12.80 -9.45 -24.94
C THR A 96 -13.87 -10.29 -25.62
N ASN A 97 -14.47 -9.77 -26.69
CA ASN A 97 -15.33 -10.54 -27.61
C ASN A 97 -14.50 -11.47 -28.49
#